data_AF-A0A392TN48-F1
#
_entry.id   AF-A0A392TN48-F1
#
_cell.length_a   1.000
_cell.length_b   1.000
_cell.length_c   1.000
_cell.angle_alpha   90.00
_cell.angle_beta   90.00
_cell.angle_gamma   90.00
#
_symmetry.space_group_name_H-M   'P 1'
#
loop_
_entity.id
_entity.type
_entity.pdbx_description
1 polymer ?
#
loop_
_entity_poly.entity_id
_entity_poly.type
_entity_poly.pdbx_seq_one_letter_code
_entity_poly.pdbx_strand_id
1 'polypeptide(L)'
;VPATEDDRVERMANSMNVMAAAITAQTNAKTQRDFEKREREVIAAGTRVLTSFNNQNPPKFRGDGGPAAADLWLQAMEKILGAIHCP
;
A
#
# COMPACT_ATOMS: atom_id res chain seq x y z
N VAL A 1 39.22 27.38 -33.61
CA VAL A 1 38.01 27.41 -34.46
C VAL A 1 36.85 27.80 -33.55
N PRO A 2 36.13 28.89 -33.79
CA PRO A 2 34.97 29.24 -32.97
C PRO A 2 33.83 28.27 -33.25
N ALA A 3 33.11 27.86 -32.21
CA ALA A 3 31.90 27.04 -32.36
C ALA A 3 30.88 27.81 -33.21
N THR A 4 30.33 27.14 -34.20
CA THR A 4 29.30 27.73 -35.06
C THR A 4 27.98 27.80 -34.29
N GLU A 5 27.06 28.66 -34.75
CA GLU A 5 25.74 28.80 -34.13
C GLU A 5 24.99 27.45 -34.11
N ASP A 6 25.22 26.61 -35.12
CA ASP A 6 24.67 25.26 -35.25
C ASP A 6 25.13 24.33 -34.11
N ASP A 7 26.44 24.34 -33.79
CA ASP A 7 27.01 23.58 -32.67
C ASP A 7 26.40 23.98 -31.32
N ARG A 8 26.04 25.27 -31.17
CA ARG A 8 25.41 25.80 -29.95
C ARG A 8 23.98 25.31 -29.82
N VAL A 9 23.23 25.32 -30.92
CA VAL A 9 21.84 24.83 -30.97
C VAL A 9 21.78 23.32 -30.70
N GLU A 10 22.66 22.53 -31.30
CA GLU A 10 22.72 21.09 -31.08
C GLU A 10 23.05 20.75 -29.61
N ARG A 11 23.98 21.49 -29.00
CA ARG A 11 24.30 21.33 -27.58
C ARG A 11 23.09 21.63 -26.67
N MET A 12 22.30 22.66 -26.98
CA MET A 12 21.10 22.99 -26.22
C MET A 12 20.03 21.91 -26.38
N ALA A 13 19.80 21.42 -27.61
CA ALA A 13 18.87 20.34 -27.87
C ALA A 13 19.25 19.06 -27.11
N ASN A 14 20.54 18.69 -27.13
CA ASN A 14 21.05 17.56 -26.37
C ASN A 14 20.84 17.74 -24.85
N SER A 15 21.11 18.94 -24.33
CA SER A 15 20.88 19.24 -22.92
C SER A 15 19.40 19.13 -22.52
N MET A 16 18.49 19.63 -23.36
CA MET A 16 17.04 19.51 -23.13
C MET A 16 16.58 18.06 -23.18
N ASN A 17 17.08 17.26 -24.14
CA ASN A 17 16.76 15.84 -24.23
C ASN A 17 17.23 15.07 -22.99
N VAL A 18 18.44 15.37 -22.49
CA VAL A 18 18.94 14.77 -21.24
C VAL A 18 18.07 15.16 -20.04
N MET A 19 17.65 16.42 -19.93
CA MET A 19 16.74 16.85 -18.85
C MET A 19 15.37 16.18 -18.96
N ALA A 20 14.79 16.08 -20.16
CA ALA A 20 13.50 15.41 -20.37
C ALA A 20 13.57 13.91 -19.99
N ALA A 21 14.65 13.24 -20.37
CA ALA A 21 14.91 11.85 -19.98
C ALA A 21 15.06 11.71 -18.46
N ALA A 22 15.80 12.62 -17.81
CA ALA A 22 15.99 12.61 -16.36
C ALA A 22 14.66 12.83 -15.61
N ILE A 23 13.82 13.77 -16.04
CA ILE A 23 12.50 14.02 -15.46
C ILE A 23 11.59 12.80 -15.62
N THR A 24 11.62 12.16 -16.79
CA THR A 24 10.84 10.94 -17.03
C THR A 24 11.30 9.80 -16.12
N ALA A 25 12.61 9.57 -16.03
CA ALA A 25 13.18 8.54 -15.15
C ALA A 25 12.86 8.82 -13.68
N GLN A 26 12.97 10.07 -13.23
CA GLN A 26 12.62 10.47 -11.87
C GLN A 26 11.14 10.24 -11.56
N THR A 27 10.26 10.57 -12.52
CA THR A 27 8.82 10.36 -12.39
C THR A 27 8.51 8.87 -12.23
N ASN A 28 9.09 8.02 -13.09
CA ASN A 28 8.91 6.58 -13.00
C ASN A 28 9.44 6.00 -11.68
N ALA A 29 10.61 6.47 -11.23
CA ALA A 29 11.18 6.04 -9.95
C ALA A 29 10.36 6.50 -8.74
N LYS A 30 9.68 7.65 -8.82
CA LYS A 30 8.74 8.09 -7.78
C LYS A 30 7.50 7.21 -7.77
N THR A 31 6.88 7.00 -8.92
CA THR A 31 5.70 6.14 -9.08
C THR A 31 5.96 4.73 -8.54
N GLN A 32 7.10 4.13 -8.89
CA GLN A 32 7.48 2.80 -8.39
C GLN A 32 7.58 2.76 -6.86
N ARG A 33 8.26 3.74 -6.25
CA ARG A 33 8.38 3.84 -4.79
C ARG A 33 7.03 4.04 -4.11
N ASP A 34 6.15 4.83 -4.71
CA ASP A 34 4.81 5.08 -4.15
C ASP A 34 3.97 3.79 -4.17
N PHE A 35 4.07 2.98 -5.23
CA PHE A 35 3.43 1.66 -5.28
C PHE A 35 3.98 0.71 -4.21
N GLU A 36 5.30 0.61 -4.08
CA GLU A 36 5.94 -0.23 -3.05
C GLU A 36 5.58 0.21 -1.63
N LYS A 37 5.53 1.52 -1.38
CA LYS A 37 5.12 2.07 -0.09
C LYS A 37 3.67 1.68 0.22
N ARG A 38 2.77 1.85 -0.74
CA ARG A 38 1.35 1.49 -0.59
C ARG A 38 1.18 0.00 -0.34
N GLU A 39 1.90 -0.85 -1.05
CA GLU A 39 1.84 -2.30 -0.85
C GLU A 39 2.28 -2.69 0.57
N ARG A 40 3.38 -2.11 1.06
CA ARG A 40 3.83 -2.32 2.45
C ARG A 40 2.80 -1.84 3.46
N GLU A 41 2.15 -0.70 3.22
CA GLU A 41 1.10 -0.17 4.09
C GLU A 41 -0.12 -1.09 4.12
N VAL A 42 -0.53 -1.65 2.98
CA VAL A 42 -1.62 -2.64 2.89
C VAL A 42 -1.28 -3.90 3.68
N ILE A 43 -0.07 -4.44 3.50
CA ILE A 43 0.40 -5.61 4.25
C ILE A 43 0.42 -5.30 5.74
N ALA A 44 1.00 -4.17 6.15
CA ALA A 44 1.09 -3.78 7.55
C ALA A 44 -0.30 -3.54 8.18
N ALA A 45 -1.25 -2.96 7.43
CA ALA A 45 -2.63 -2.79 7.89
C ALA A 45 -3.32 -4.15 8.11
N GLY A 46 -3.18 -5.08 7.14
CA GLY A 46 -3.71 -6.44 7.27
C GLY A 46 -3.12 -7.18 8.47
N THR A 47 -1.81 -7.10 8.68
CA THR A 47 -1.15 -7.67 9.86
C THR A 47 -1.69 -7.07 11.16
N ARG A 48 -1.86 -5.75 11.24
CA ARG A 48 -2.41 -5.09 12.44
C ARG A 48 -3.83 -5.58 12.75
N VAL A 49 -4.70 -5.71 11.74
CA VAL A 49 -6.07 -6.22 11.90
C VAL A 49 -6.05 -7.65 12.42
N LEU A 50 -5.25 -8.54 11.80
CA LEU A 50 -5.16 -9.94 12.22
C LEU A 50 -4.59 -10.10 13.64
N THR A 51 -3.53 -9.34 13.97
CA THR A 51 -2.97 -9.33 15.32
C THR A 51 -4.00 -8.84 16.34
N SER A 52 -4.73 -7.77 16.04
CA SER A 52 -5.78 -7.26 16.92
C SER A 52 -6.88 -8.29 17.13
N PHE A 53 -7.33 -8.96 16.08
CA PHE A 53 -8.31 -10.04 16.17
C PHE A 53 -7.83 -11.17 17.07
N ASN A 54 -6.60 -11.67 16.87
CA ASN A 54 -6.04 -12.74 17.68
C ASN A 54 -5.89 -12.36 19.16
N ASN A 55 -5.50 -11.11 19.45
CA ASN A 55 -5.36 -10.60 20.82
C ASN A 55 -6.69 -10.53 21.57
N GLN A 56 -7.82 -10.46 20.85
CA GLN A 56 -9.16 -10.52 21.44
C GLN A 56 -9.59 -11.95 21.80
N ASN A 57 -8.77 -12.97 21.52
CA ASN A 57 -9.03 -14.38 21.82
C ASN A 57 -10.41 -14.86 21.30
N PRO A 58 -10.61 -14.85 19.97
CA PRO A 58 -11.91 -15.15 19.37
C PRO A 58 -12.38 -16.58 19.71
N PRO A 59 -13.67 -16.77 20.03
CA PRO A 59 -14.18 -18.09 20.40
C PRO A 59 -14.21 -19.03 19.19
N LYS A 60 -13.91 -20.32 19.41
CA LYS A 60 -14.08 -21.34 18.37
C LYS A 60 -15.55 -21.70 18.24
N PHE A 61 -16.06 -21.75 17.00
CA PHE A 61 -17.37 -22.30 16.74
C PHE A 61 -17.32 -23.82 16.87
N ARG A 62 -18.12 -24.40 17.75
CA ARG A 62 -18.15 -25.86 17.97
C ARG A 62 -19.28 -26.57 17.23
N GLY A 63 -20.30 -25.84 16.79
CA GLY A 63 -21.49 -26.42 16.16
C GLY A 63 -22.35 -27.27 17.09
N ASP A 64 -22.00 -27.39 18.37
CA ASP A 64 -22.80 -27.98 19.43
C ASP A 64 -23.74 -26.94 20.07
N GLY A 65 -24.80 -27.40 20.75
CA GLY A 65 -25.70 -26.51 21.51
C GLY A 65 -26.86 -25.87 20.73
N GLY A 66 -27.01 -26.15 19.43
CA GLY A 66 -28.15 -25.70 18.62
C GLY A 66 -28.15 -24.19 18.30
N PRO A 67 -29.26 -23.64 17.77
CA PRO A 67 -29.31 -22.27 17.25
C PRO A 67 -28.89 -21.19 18.25
N ALA A 68 -29.32 -21.30 19.52
CA ALA A 68 -28.98 -20.31 20.54
C ALA A 68 -27.46 -20.24 20.83
N ALA A 69 -26.75 -21.36 20.76
CA ALA A 69 -25.30 -21.37 20.91
C ALA A 69 -24.58 -20.74 19.71
N ALA A 70 -25.14 -20.88 18.51
CA ALA A 70 -24.65 -20.20 17.32
C ALA A 70 -24.84 -18.68 17.41
N ASP A 71 -25.99 -18.22 17.91
CA ASP A 71 -26.26 -16.79 18.11
C ASP A 71 -25.28 -16.17 19.11
N LEU A 72 -24.98 -16.85 20.22
CA LEU A 72 -23.98 -16.39 21.19
C LEU A 72 -22.57 -16.31 20.58
N TRP A 73 -22.20 -17.27 19.73
CA TRP A 73 -20.92 -17.23 19.03
C TRP A 73 -20.85 -16.07 18.04
N LEU A 74 -21.92 -15.82 17.28
CA LEU A 74 -22.02 -14.69 16.35
C LEU A 74 -21.91 -13.37 17.10
N GLN A 75 -22.65 -13.19 18.19
CA GLN A 75 -22.61 -11.98 19.01
C GLN A 75 -21.20 -11.70 19.55
N ALA A 76 -20.48 -12.73 20.00
CA ALA A 76 -19.11 -12.59 20.46
C ALA A 76 -18.16 -12.17 19.33
N MET A 77 -18.32 -12.74 18.14
CA MET A 77 -17.54 -12.36 16.95
C MET A 77 -17.83 -10.93 16.51
N GLU A 78 -19.09 -10.52 16.46
CA GLU A 78 -19.50 -9.15 16.13
C GLU A 78 -18.90 -8.13 17.09
N LYS A 79 -18.89 -8.44 18.39
CA LYS A 79 -18.25 -7.60 19.41
C LYS A 79 -16.75 -7.44 19.18
N ILE A 80 -16.06 -8.52 18.83
CA ILE A 80 -14.62 -8.50 18.53
C ILE A 80 -14.36 -7.67 17.27
N LEU A 81 -15.12 -7.88 16.21
CA LEU A 81 -14.98 -7.15 14.96
C LEU A 81 -15.28 -5.65 15.14
N GLY A 82 -16.29 -5.31 15.95
CA GLY A 82 -16.60 -3.92 16.30
C GLY A 82 -15.52 -3.22 17.13
N ALA A 83 -14.69 -3.97 17.85
CA ALA A 83 -13.58 -3.44 18.64
C ALA A 83 -12.28 -3.25 17.82
N ILE A 84 -12.20 -3.84 16.62
CA ILE A 84 -11.04 -3.70 15.75
C ILE A 84 -11.21 -2.45 14.90
N HIS A 85 -10.37 -1.44 15.15
CA HIS A 85 -10.29 -0.28 14.26
C HIS A 85 -9.47 -0.63 13.02
N CYS A 86 -10.06 -0.43 11.84
CA CYS A 86 -9.29 -0.37 10.60
C CYS A 86 -8.74 1.06 10.43
N PRO A 87 -7.45 1.22 10.09
CA PRO A 87 -6.90 2.52 9.68
C PRO A 87 -7.51 3.01 8.37
#